data_AF-A0A9E3WB50-F1
#
_entry.id   AF-A0A9E3WB50-F1
#
_cell.length_a   1.000
_cell.length_b   1.000
_cell.length_c   1.000
_cell.angle_alpha   90.00
_cell.angle_beta   90.00
_cell.angle_gamma   90.00
#
_symmetry.space_group_name_H-M   'P 1'
#
loop_
_entity.id
_entity.type
_entity.pdbx_description
1 polymer ?
#
loop_
_entity_poly.entity_id
_entity_poly.type
_entity_poly.pdbx_seq_one_letter_code
_entity_poly.pdbx_strand_id
1 'polypeptide(L)'
;MKKNGLLISLVIVGALALGIGAVAAQGNGNGPGTGAQQANNCASEDAQCQAYNYGGIGFVNGQTGARWNNQERGSMRSNGGTGTNGIGYYASLPPAVDAKLSDAEIAAMTSGWLDEQHAYTVYAAILEQFGDTAPFVNIQLAEAQHIAAWELQFDRYGIALPGVPEFEVPVFASLSEACQTAAAAEIANFELYDTMLATLGDYPDMVQVVTALRNASEFNHLPAFQSCAA
;
A
#
# COMPACT_ATOMS: atom_id res chain seq x y z
N MET A 1 -22.03 -15.96 36.10
CA MET A 1 -22.12 -16.33 34.67
C MET A 1 -20.82 -15.89 34.00
N LYS A 2 -20.02 -16.85 33.54
CA LYS A 2 -18.75 -16.59 32.84
C LYS A 2 -19.10 -16.12 31.42
N LYS A 3 -18.65 -14.93 31.02
CA LYS A 3 -18.60 -14.51 29.62
C LYS A 3 -17.19 -14.77 29.11
N ASN A 4 -17.03 -15.92 28.45
CA ASN A 4 -15.95 -16.16 27.48
C ASN A 4 -16.22 -15.17 26.33
N GLY A 5 -15.28 -14.40 25.78
CA GLY A 5 -13.91 -14.72 25.43
C GLY A 5 -13.82 -14.71 23.90
N LEU A 6 -13.45 -13.56 23.32
CA LEU A 6 -12.84 -13.49 21.99
C LEU A 6 -11.78 -12.40 22.05
N LEU A 7 -10.59 -12.79 22.52
CA LEU A 7 -9.39 -12.01 22.31
C LEU A 7 -9.08 -12.15 20.82
N ILE A 8 -9.33 -11.09 20.05
CA ILE A 8 -8.77 -10.94 18.71
C ILE A 8 -7.28 -10.74 18.95
N SER A 9 -6.52 -11.84 18.87
CA SER A 9 -5.08 -11.77 18.78
C SER A 9 -4.76 -11.06 17.49
N LEU A 10 -4.49 -9.75 17.57
CA LEU A 10 -3.74 -9.03 16.55
C LEU A 10 -2.41 -9.77 16.42
N VAL A 11 -2.28 -10.60 15.40
CA VAL A 11 -0.95 -10.92 14.88
C VAL A 11 -0.51 -9.63 14.20
N ILE A 12 0.04 -8.71 15.01
CA ILE A 12 1.00 -7.75 14.51
C ILE A 12 2.08 -8.65 13.94
N VAL A 13 2.15 -8.81 12.62
CA VAL A 13 3.37 -9.30 11.98
C VAL A 13 4.36 -8.16 12.11
N GLY A 14 4.80 -7.93 13.34
CA GLY A 14 5.99 -7.18 13.65
C GLY A 14 7.12 -8.10 13.27
N ALA A 15 7.42 -8.18 11.99
CA ALA A 15 8.71 -8.69 11.53
C ALA A 15 9.78 -7.62 11.78
N LEU A 16 9.91 -7.18 13.03
CA LEU A 16 11.13 -6.55 13.55
C LEU A 16 11.74 -7.50 14.58
N ALA A 17 12.29 -8.59 14.07
CA ALA A 17 13.33 -9.35 14.76
C ALA A 17 14.57 -9.34 13.88
N LEU A 18 15.45 -8.36 14.13
CA LEU A 18 16.76 -8.23 13.52
C LEU A 18 17.59 -9.51 13.79
N GLY A 19 17.85 -10.27 12.73
CA GLY A 19 18.86 -11.32 12.69
C GLY A 19 19.77 -11.05 11.50
N ILE A 20 20.93 -10.45 11.75
CA ILE A 20 21.94 -10.15 10.71
C ILE A 20 22.48 -11.49 10.19
N GLY A 21 22.00 -11.92 9.03
CA GLY A 21 22.57 -12.99 8.23
C GLY A 21 22.86 -12.44 6.84
N ALA A 22 24.15 -12.29 6.49
CA ALA A 22 24.55 -11.87 5.16
C ALA A 22 24.08 -12.92 4.13
N VAL A 23 23.14 -12.54 3.26
CA VAL A 23 22.76 -13.35 2.10
C VAL A 23 23.38 -12.69 0.86
N ALA A 24 24.28 -13.42 0.22
CA ALA A 24 24.84 -13.03 -1.07
C ALA A 24 23.74 -13.14 -2.14
N ALA A 25 23.30 -12.00 -2.68
CA ALA A 25 22.38 -11.96 -3.80
C ALA A 25 23.15 -12.11 -5.12
N GLN A 26 22.91 -13.21 -5.84
CA GLN A 26 23.29 -13.38 -7.24
C GLN A 26 22.12 -14.03 -7.98
N GLY A 27 21.51 -13.34 -8.93
CA GLY A 27 20.42 -13.91 -9.73
C GLY A 27 19.69 -12.91 -10.62
N ASN A 28 20.27 -12.66 -11.79
CA ASN A 28 19.74 -11.87 -12.90
C ASN A 28 18.38 -12.43 -13.40
N GLY A 29 17.29 -11.65 -13.28
CA GLY A 29 15.94 -12.00 -13.75
C GLY A 29 15.35 -10.89 -14.62
N ASN A 30 15.40 -11.09 -15.94
CA ASN A 30 14.81 -10.21 -16.94
C ASN A 30 13.34 -10.64 -17.12
N GLY A 31 12.40 -9.94 -16.47
CA GLY A 31 10.95 -10.18 -16.59
C GLY A 31 10.32 -9.35 -17.72
N PRO A 32 9.32 -9.86 -18.45
CA PRO A 32 8.72 -9.14 -19.57
C PRO A 32 7.82 -8.02 -19.05
N GLY A 33 8.25 -6.78 -19.24
CA GLY A 33 7.47 -5.60 -18.91
C GLY A 33 6.21 -5.49 -19.78
N THR A 34 5.06 -5.84 -19.22
CA THR A 34 3.77 -5.26 -19.62
C THR A 34 3.42 -4.17 -18.61
N GLY A 35 4.24 -3.13 -18.56
CA GLY A 35 3.94 -1.91 -17.82
C GLY A 35 2.82 -1.15 -18.53
N ALA A 36 1.78 -0.82 -17.79
CA ALA A 36 0.64 -0.07 -18.25
C ALA A 36 1.06 1.19 -19.03
N GLN A 37 0.82 1.20 -20.34
CA GLN A 37 0.83 2.42 -21.13
C GLN A 37 -0.41 3.24 -20.79
N GLN A 38 -0.47 3.89 -19.62
CA GLN A 38 -1.49 4.91 -19.38
C GLN A 38 -1.19 5.84 -18.19
N ALA A 39 -0.28 6.81 -18.42
CA ALA A 39 -0.35 8.17 -17.86
C ALA A 39 0.72 9.08 -18.52
N ASN A 40 0.77 9.17 -19.85
CA ASN A 40 1.84 9.89 -20.55
C ASN A 40 1.76 11.43 -20.53
N ASN A 41 1.04 12.06 -19.59
CA ASN A 41 0.80 13.52 -19.65
C ASN A 41 1.03 14.30 -18.33
N CYS A 42 1.68 13.75 -17.32
CA CYS A 42 1.99 14.51 -16.10
C CYS A 42 3.49 14.89 -16.05
N ALA A 43 3.78 16.13 -15.65
CA ALA A 43 5.15 16.65 -15.57
C ALA A 43 5.88 16.04 -14.37
N SER A 44 7.17 15.71 -14.51
CA SER A 44 7.99 14.98 -13.52
C SER A 44 8.17 15.67 -12.15
N GLU A 45 7.80 16.95 -12.05
CA GLU A 45 7.85 17.73 -10.80
C GLU A 45 6.55 17.62 -9.99
N ASP A 46 5.49 17.04 -10.56
CA ASP A 46 4.23 16.84 -9.86
C ASP A 46 4.35 15.67 -8.86
N ALA A 47 3.96 15.91 -7.61
CA ALA A 47 4.05 14.94 -6.51
C ALA A 47 3.29 13.64 -6.82
N GLN A 48 2.21 13.71 -7.60
CA GLN A 48 1.47 12.54 -8.05
C GLN A 48 2.30 11.73 -9.06
N CYS A 49 2.94 12.40 -10.02
CA CYS A 49 3.85 11.78 -10.98
C CYS A 49 5.00 11.07 -10.29
N GLN A 50 5.54 11.70 -9.25
CA GLN A 50 6.58 11.11 -8.44
C GLN A 50 6.05 9.87 -7.72
N ALA A 51 4.92 9.95 -7.01
CA ALA A 51 4.31 8.78 -6.39
C ALA A 51 4.13 7.60 -7.37
N TYR A 52 3.59 7.82 -8.56
CA TYR A 52 3.45 6.75 -9.58
C TYR A 52 4.78 6.11 -9.98
N ASN A 53 5.83 6.90 -10.18
CA ASN A 53 7.15 6.38 -10.54
C ASN A 53 7.75 5.52 -9.42
N TYR A 54 7.32 5.76 -8.17
CA TYR A 54 7.70 5.02 -6.99
C TYR A 54 6.61 4.03 -6.55
N GLY A 55 5.80 3.49 -7.46
CA GLY A 55 4.86 2.41 -7.12
C GLY A 55 3.50 2.88 -6.56
N GLY A 56 3.26 4.18 -6.51
CA GLY A 56 1.96 4.75 -6.22
C GLY A 56 0.90 4.28 -7.22
N ILE A 57 -0.30 4.00 -6.71
CA ILE A 57 -1.44 3.59 -7.52
C ILE A 57 -2.36 4.79 -7.68
N GLY A 58 -2.86 4.98 -8.88
CA GLY A 58 -3.43 6.25 -9.31
C GLY A 58 -4.70 6.71 -8.63
N PHE A 59 -4.59 7.33 -7.45
CA PHE A 59 -5.71 7.61 -6.56
C PHE A 59 -5.77 9.07 -6.13
N VAL A 60 -6.14 9.95 -7.06
CA VAL A 60 -6.48 11.35 -6.74
C VAL A 60 -7.66 11.81 -7.58
N ASN A 61 -8.27 12.90 -7.16
CA ASN A 61 -9.21 13.62 -8.00
C ASN A 61 -8.47 14.22 -9.22
N GLY A 62 -8.78 13.75 -10.43
CA GLY A 62 -8.12 14.19 -11.67
C GLY A 62 -8.37 15.64 -12.10
N GLN A 63 -9.21 16.39 -11.39
CA GLN A 63 -9.43 17.83 -11.60
C GLN A 63 -8.62 18.69 -10.62
N THR A 64 -8.29 18.18 -9.44
CA THR A 64 -7.69 18.96 -8.35
C THR A 64 -6.35 18.43 -7.86
N GLY A 65 -5.97 17.21 -8.22
CA GLY A 65 -4.78 16.52 -7.67
C GLY A 65 -4.91 16.19 -6.16
N ALA A 66 -6.06 16.46 -5.56
CA ALA A 66 -6.28 16.27 -4.13
C ALA A 66 -6.45 14.78 -3.79
N ARG A 67 -5.95 14.40 -2.61
CA ARG A 67 -6.20 13.08 -1.99
C ARG A 67 -7.71 12.90 -1.83
N TRP A 68 -8.20 11.70 -2.14
CA TRP A 68 -9.59 11.32 -1.89
C TRP A 68 -9.94 11.60 -0.43
N ASN A 69 -10.97 12.42 -0.20
CA ASN A 69 -11.45 12.69 1.15
C ASN A 69 -12.91 12.27 1.33
N ASN A 70 -13.29 12.17 2.59
CA ASN A 70 -14.58 11.68 3.07
C ASN A 70 -15.82 12.40 2.52
N GLN A 71 -15.68 13.57 1.88
CA GLN A 71 -16.76 14.36 1.29
C GLN A 71 -17.04 13.96 -0.17
N GLU A 72 -16.05 13.44 -0.89
CA GLU A 72 -16.19 12.95 -2.27
C GLU A 72 -16.82 11.53 -2.34
N ARG A 73 -16.83 10.79 -1.21
CA ARG A 73 -17.51 9.49 -1.00
C ARG A 73 -18.99 9.48 -1.40
N GLY A 74 -19.69 10.61 -1.29
CA GLY A 74 -21.13 10.69 -1.59
C GLY A 74 -21.44 10.65 -3.09
N SER A 75 -20.53 11.12 -3.93
CA SER A 75 -20.80 11.37 -5.36
C SER A 75 -20.61 10.14 -6.24
N MET A 76 -19.88 9.12 -5.79
CA MET A 76 -19.65 7.87 -6.54
C MET A 76 -20.80 6.86 -6.42
N ARG A 77 -21.61 6.95 -5.35
CA ARG A 77 -22.76 6.05 -5.13
C ARG A 77 -23.92 6.31 -6.08
N SER A 78 -24.03 7.51 -6.65
CA SER A 78 -25.24 7.93 -7.37
C SER A 78 -25.19 7.78 -8.88
N ASN A 79 -24.02 7.55 -9.47
CA ASN A 79 -23.90 7.46 -10.92
C ASN A 79 -22.88 6.38 -11.26
N GLY A 80 -23.33 5.22 -11.75
CA GLY A 80 -22.46 4.15 -12.25
C GLY A 80 -21.52 4.71 -13.33
N GLY A 81 -20.34 5.15 -12.90
CA GLY A 81 -19.64 6.29 -13.48
C GLY A 81 -19.07 6.05 -14.87
N THR A 82 -19.84 6.42 -15.89
CA THR A 82 -19.29 6.86 -17.18
C THR A 82 -18.82 8.31 -17.02
N GLY A 83 -17.55 8.51 -16.65
CA GLY A 83 -17.06 9.85 -16.29
C GLY A 83 -15.59 10.05 -16.60
N THR A 84 -15.27 10.19 -17.89
CA THR A 84 -14.02 10.71 -18.46
C THR A 84 -13.38 11.76 -17.55
N ASN A 85 -12.19 11.46 -17.02
CA ASN A 85 -11.12 12.34 -16.47
C ASN A 85 -10.48 11.72 -15.20
N GLY A 86 -9.25 11.19 -15.32
CA GLY A 86 -8.37 10.85 -14.18
C GLY A 86 -8.47 9.43 -13.60
N ILE A 87 -8.99 8.47 -14.37
CA ILE A 87 -9.59 7.23 -13.82
C ILE A 87 -8.77 5.94 -14.03
N GLY A 88 -7.48 6.02 -14.39
CA GLY A 88 -6.75 4.92 -15.03
C GLY A 88 -6.88 3.55 -14.36
N TYR A 89 -6.71 3.48 -13.02
CA TYR A 89 -6.78 2.22 -12.30
C TYR A 89 -8.22 1.89 -11.84
N TYR A 90 -8.94 2.85 -11.23
CA TYR A 90 -10.28 2.61 -10.68
C TYR A 90 -11.39 2.38 -11.71
N ALA A 91 -11.32 2.98 -12.92
CA ALA A 91 -12.31 2.72 -13.97
C ALA A 91 -12.21 1.30 -14.54
N SER A 92 -11.12 0.59 -14.24
CA SER A 92 -10.88 -0.77 -14.74
C SER A 92 -11.10 -1.87 -13.69
N LEU A 93 -11.43 -1.51 -12.43
CA LEU A 93 -11.71 -2.52 -11.42
C LEU A 93 -12.95 -3.34 -11.82
N PRO A 94 -12.87 -4.69 -11.73
CA PRO A 94 -14.05 -5.55 -11.77
C PRO A 94 -15.13 -5.06 -10.79
N PRO A 95 -16.41 -5.41 -11.00
CA PRO A 95 -17.44 -5.20 -10.00
C PRO A 95 -17.07 -5.90 -8.69
N ALA A 96 -17.43 -5.29 -7.56
CA ALA A 96 -17.32 -5.95 -6.26
C ALA A 96 -18.25 -7.18 -6.26
N VAL A 97 -17.77 -8.26 -5.66
CA VAL A 97 -18.56 -9.49 -5.56
C VAL A 97 -19.64 -9.27 -4.51
N ASP A 98 -20.90 -9.48 -4.88
CA ASP A 98 -22.05 -9.41 -3.98
C ASP A 98 -22.13 -10.68 -3.10
N ALA A 99 -21.15 -10.80 -2.20
CA ALA A 99 -21.03 -11.88 -1.24
C ALA A 99 -20.63 -11.32 0.13
N LYS A 100 -21.12 -11.99 1.19
CA LYS A 100 -20.70 -11.65 2.54
C LYS A 100 -19.27 -12.14 2.75
N LEU A 101 -18.37 -11.21 3.06
CA LEU A 101 -17.01 -11.53 3.50
C LEU A 101 -17.03 -12.32 4.82
N SER A 102 -16.19 -13.35 4.86
CA SER A 102 -15.76 -14.10 6.03
C SER A 102 -14.82 -13.29 6.92
N ASP A 103 -14.65 -13.74 8.15
CA ASP A 103 -13.73 -13.11 9.10
C ASP A 103 -12.28 -13.12 8.60
N ALA A 104 -11.89 -14.14 7.81
CA ALA A 104 -10.54 -14.25 7.26
C ALA A 104 -10.28 -13.20 6.17
N GLU A 105 -11.25 -12.93 5.29
CA GLU A 105 -11.12 -11.90 4.25
C GLU A 105 -11.12 -10.50 4.86
N ILE A 106 -11.99 -10.23 5.84
CA ILE A 106 -12.00 -8.95 6.58
C ILE A 106 -10.67 -8.76 7.32
N ALA A 107 -10.13 -9.82 7.93
CA ALA A 107 -8.82 -9.78 8.58
C ALA A 107 -7.71 -9.47 7.56
N ALA A 108 -7.73 -10.09 6.37
CA ALA A 108 -6.76 -9.79 5.31
C ALA A 108 -6.84 -8.33 4.86
N MET A 109 -8.03 -7.79 4.59
CA MET A 109 -8.21 -6.37 4.26
C MET A 109 -7.68 -5.44 5.37
N THR A 110 -7.97 -5.80 6.62
CA THR A 110 -7.52 -5.01 7.79
C THR A 110 -6.01 -5.04 7.94
N SER A 111 -5.38 -6.20 7.76
CA SER A 111 -3.93 -6.33 7.82
C SER A 111 -3.24 -5.53 6.73
N GLY A 112 -3.75 -5.58 5.48
CA GLY A 112 -3.19 -4.78 4.38
C GLY A 112 -3.28 -3.29 4.66
N TRP A 113 -4.47 -2.80 5.05
CA TRP A 113 -4.64 -1.38 5.40
C TRP A 113 -3.76 -0.93 6.56
N LEU A 114 -3.61 -1.75 7.62
CA LEU A 114 -2.76 -1.42 8.77
C LEU A 114 -1.28 -1.42 8.42
N ASP A 115 -0.82 -2.31 7.54
CA ASP A 115 0.57 -2.35 7.10
C ASP A 115 0.94 -1.07 6.36
N GLU A 116 0.07 -0.59 5.46
CA GLU A 116 0.27 0.68 4.74
C GLU A 116 0.25 1.91 5.67
N GLN A 117 -0.64 1.91 6.68
CA GLN A 117 -0.65 2.96 7.70
C GLN A 117 0.63 2.96 8.54
N HIS A 118 1.16 1.78 8.86
CA HIS A 118 2.40 1.62 9.59
C HIS A 118 3.59 2.13 8.78
N ALA A 119 3.73 1.72 7.51
CA ALA A 119 4.78 2.20 6.61
C ALA A 119 4.74 3.72 6.46
N TYR A 120 3.57 4.30 6.18
CA TYR A 120 3.38 5.75 6.09
C TYR A 120 3.86 6.49 7.36
N THR A 121 3.54 5.94 8.53
CA THR A 121 3.90 6.51 9.83
C THR A 121 5.40 6.41 10.11
N VAL A 122 6.01 5.26 9.84
CA VAL A 122 7.47 5.05 10.00
C VAL A 122 8.24 5.98 9.07
N TYR A 123 7.82 6.11 7.81
CA TYR A 123 8.48 7.00 6.86
C TYR A 123 8.32 8.48 7.25
N ALA A 124 7.19 8.87 7.86
CA ALA A 124 7.01 10.22 8.39
C ALA A 124 8.07 10.55 9.45
N ALA A 125 8.30 9.63 10.39
CA ALA A 125 9.29 9.84 11.45
C ALA A 125 10.72 9.83 10.94
N ILE A 126 11.03 9.01 9.93
CA ILE A 126 12.34 9.02 9.26
C ILE A 126 12.58 10.38 8.59
N LEU A 127 11.58 10.92 7.90
CA LEU A 127 11.64 12.25 7.29
C LEU A 127 11.77 13.36 8.34
N GLU A 128 11.11 13.22 9.50
CA GLU A 128 11.31 14.12 10.63
C GLU A 128 12.75 14.06 11.17
N GLN A 129 13.34 12.86 11.23
CA GLN A 129 14.69 12.64 11.77
C GLN A 129 15.80 13.09 10.83
N PHE A 130 15.67 12.82 9.53
CA PHE A 130 16.75 13.01 8.54
C PHE A 130 16.46 14.07 7.48
N GLY A 131 15.27 14.67 7.49
CA GLY A 131 14.80 15.63 6.49
C GLY A 131 14.23 14.94 5.23
N ASP A 132 13.87 15.77 4.24
CA ASP A 132 13.24 15.35 2.98
C ASP A 132 14.21 14.58 2.08
N THR A 133 14.46 13.32 2.43
CA THR A 133 15.41 12.45 1.72
C THR A 133 14.71 11.39 0.88
N ALA A 134 15.20 11.19 -0.34
CA ALA A 134 14.78 10.08 -1.17
C ALA A 134 15.33 8.74 -0.63
N PRO A 135 14.61 7.62 -0.82
CA PRO A 135 13.32 7.53 -1.50
C PRO A 135 12.11 7.77 -0.56
N PHE A 136 12.32 7.99 0.74
CA PHE A 136 11.23 8.09 1.73
C PHE A 136 10.15 9.12 1.39
N VAL A 137 10.53 10.32 0.92
CA VAL A 137 9.54 11.35 0.54
C VAL A 137 8.59 10.86 -0.56
N ASN A 138 9.11 10.10 -1.53
CA ASN A 138 8.33 9.64 -2.66
C ASN A 138 7.51 8.40 -2.32
N ILE A 139 8.11 7.47 -1.58
CA ILE A 139 7.44 6.22 -1.19
C ILE A 139 6.36 6.51 -0.14
N GLN A 140 6.55 7.46 0.78
CA GLN A 140 5.47 7.87 1.68
C GLN A 140 4.23 8.41 0.92
N LEU A 141 4.43 9.10 -0.21
CA LEU A 141 3.33 9.52 -1.07
C LEU A 141 2.67 8.34 -1.78
N ALA A 142 3.42 7.28 -2.10
CA ALA A 142 2.87 6.01 -2.59
C ALA A 142 2.05 5.29 -1.51
N GLU A 143 2.52 5.21 -0.25
CA GLU A 143 1.76 4.55 0.83
C GLU A 143 0.46 5.29 1.14
N ALA A 144 0.48 6.62 1.06
CA ALA A 144 -0.73 7.43 1.11
C ALA A 144 -1.79 7.03 0.07
N GLN A 145 -1.35 6.57 -1.11
CA GLN A 145 -2.22 6.05 -2.16
C GLN A 145 -2.62 4.60 -1.85
N HIS A 146 -1.71 3.75 -1.40
CA HIS A 146 -2.02 2.36 -1.03
C HIS A 146 -3.09 2.29 0.08
N ILE A 147 -3.00 3.17 1.09
CA ILE A 147 -4.06 3.37 2.10
C ILE A 147 -5.40 3.68 1.43
N ALA A 148 -5.44 4.63 0.49
CA ALA A 148 -6.67 5.01 -0.21
C ALA A 148 -7.22 3.86 -1.07
N ALA A 149 -6.35 3.01 -1.63
CA ALA A 149 -6.73 1.78 -2.34
C ALA A 149 -7.56 0.87 -1.44
N TRP A 150 -7.03 0.61 -0.24
CA TRP A 150 -7.67 -0.22 0.76
C TRP A 150 -8.99 0.41 1.21
N GLU A 151 -8.99 1.69 1.55
CA GLU A 151 -10.20 2.41 1.99
C GLU A 151 -11.33 2.32 0.95
N LEU A 152 -11.01 2.36 -0.35
CA LEU A 152 -12.01 2.10 -1.39
C LEU A 152 -12.56 0.67 -1.32
N GLN A 153 -11.71 -0.34 -1.14
CA GLN A 153 -12.18 -1.73 -1.00
C GLN A 153 -13.08 -1.89 0.23
N PHE A 154 -12.73 -1.28 1.37
CA PHE A 154 -13.60 -1.25 2.55
C PHE A 154 -14.98 -0.66 2.23
N ASP A 155 -15.04 0.49 1.53
CA ASP A 155 -16.31 1.12 1.14
C ASP A 155 -17.13 0.25 0.16
N ARG A 156 -16.48 -0.31 -0.87
CA ARG A 156 -17.13 -1.17 -1.89
C ARG A 156 -17.79 -2.40 -1.29
N TYR A 157 -17.19 -2.98 -0.26
CA TYR A 157 -17.70 -4.15 0.45
C TYR A 157 -18.54 -3.80 1.69
N GLY A 158 -18.80 -2.50 1.94
CA GLY A 158 -19.62 -2.04 3.05
C GLY A 158 -19.04 -2.34 4.44
N ILE A 159 -17.71 -2.46 4.54
CA ILE A 159 -16.99 -2.75 5.77
C ILE A 159 -16.54 -1.43 6.41
N ALA A 160 -16.83 -1.26 7.69
CA ALA A 160 -16.36 -0.09 8.42
C ALA A 160 -14.83 -0.15 8.60
N LEU A 161 -14.15 0.97 8.39
CA LEU A 161 -12.73 1.09 8.70
C LEU A 161 -12.51 0.92 10.20
N PRO A 162 -11.53 0.11 10.62
CA PRO A 162 -11.10 0.09 12.02
C PRO A 162 -10.41 1.40 12.38
N GLY A 163 -10.26 1.66 13.68
CA GLY A 163 -9.40 2.76 14.14
C GLY A 163 -7.93 2.43 13.85
N VAL A 164 -7.15 3.43 13.45
CA VAL A 164 -5.69 3.29 13.34
C VAL A 164 -5.12 3.22 14.76
N PRO A 165 -4.36 2.16 15.12
CA PRO A 165 -3.71 2.07 16.43
C PRO A 165 -2.54 3.06 16.51
N GLU A 166 -2.01 3.26 17.72
CA GLU A 166 -0.69 3.88 17.88
C GLU A 166 0.38 2.87 17.45
N PHE A 167 1.31 3.32 16.60
CA PHE A 167 2.42 2.51 16.14
C PHE A 167 3.69 2.84 16.92
N GLU A 168 4.45 1.83 17.29
CA GLU A 168 5.81 2.03 17.79
C GLU A 168 6.72 2.39 16.60
N VAL A 169 7.35 3.56 16.67
CA VAL A 169 8.25 4.03 15.61
C VAL A 169 9.69 4.01 16.11
N PRO A 170 10.59 3.26 15.45
CA PRO A 170 11.99 3.20 15.87
C PRO A 170 12.72 4.51 15.59
N VAL A 171 13.71 4.81 16.43
CA VAL A 171 14.71 5.85 16.16
C VAL A 171 15.91 5.18 15.49
N PHE A 172 16.34 5.70 14.36
CA PHE A 172 17.45 5.12 13.59
C PHE A 172 18.76 5.82 13.94
N ALA A 173 19.86 5.09 13.98
CA ALA A 173 21.18 5.67 14.20
C ALA A 173 21.73 6.36 12.94
N SER A 174 21.22 5.99 11.76
CA SER A 174 21.61 6.60 10.48
C SER A 174 20.55 6.42 9.40
N LEU A 175 20.64 7.23 8.34
CA LEU A 175 19.80 7.07 7.15
C LEU A 175 20.01 5.71 6.46
N SER A 176 21.24 5.19 6.45
CA SER A 176 21.55 3.87 5.88
C SER A 176 20.81 2.75 6.62
N GLU A 177 20.78 2.80 7.96
CA GLU A 177 20.02 1.85 8.78
C GLU A 177 18.50 1.95 8.53
N ALA A 178 17.99 3.18 8.39
CA ALA A 178 16.59 3.41 8.02
C ALA A 178 16.26 2.79 6.66
N CYS A 179 17.12 2.96 5.65
CA CYS A 179 16.93 2.36 4.32
C CYS A 179 17.05 0.83 4.33
N GLN A 180 17.94 0.25 5.13
CA GLN A 180 18.02 -1.21 5.30
C GLN A 180 16.75 -1.77 5.95
N THR A 181 16.23 -1.09 6.98
CA THR A 181 15.00 -1.48 7.67
C THR A 181 13.79 -1.37 6.75
N ALA A 182 13.71 -0.28 5.97
CA ALA A 182 12.65 -0.10 4.99
C ALA A 182 12.70 -1.16 3.88
N ALA A 183 13.89 -1.51 3.36
CA ALA A 183 14.03 -2.61 2.41
C ALA A 183 13.55 -3.96 2.98
N ALA A 184 13.82 -4.24 4.26
CA ALA A 184 13.30 -5.44 4.92
C ALA A 184 11.76 -5.40 5.07
N ALA A 185 11.20 -4.22 5.35
CA ALA A 185 9.76 -4.02 5.44
C ALA A 185 9.08 -4.27 4.08
N GLU A 186 9.66 -3.82 2.96
CA GLU A 186 9.12 -4.10 1.62
C GLU A 186 9.11 -5.59 1.30
N ILE A 187 10.14 -6.34 1.72
CA ILE A 187 10.12 -7.80 1.57
C ILE A 187 8.94 -8.41 2.31
N ALA A 188 8.74 -8.02 3.57
CA ALA A 188 7.62 -8.49 4.37
C ALA A 188 6.26 -8.07 3.78
N ASN A 189 6.16 -6.88 3.20
CA ASN A 189 4.93 -6.34 2.61
C ASN A 189 4.52 -7.11 1.35
N PHE A 190 5.42 -7.34 0.37
CA PHE A 190 5.02 -8.13 -0.79
C PHE A 190 4.74 -9.60 -0.43
N GLU A 191 5.44 -10.18 0.55
CA GLU A 191 5.16 -11.52 1.06
C GLU A 191 3.78 -11.59 1.74
N LEU A 192 3.42 -10.56 2.52
CA LEU A 192 2.09 -10.41 3.09
C LEU A 192 1.04 -10.41 1.97
N TYR A 193 1.26 -9.64 0.91
CA TYR A 193 0.34 -9.63 -0.23
C TYR A 193 0.26 -10.95 -0.98
N ASP A 194 1.35 -11.70 -1.11
CA ASP A 194 1.32 -13.07 -1.65
C ASP A 194 0.39 -13.98 -0.84
N THR A 195 0.38 -13.87 0.49
CA THR A 195 -0.57 -14.62 1.33
C THR A 195 -2.01 -14.13 1.18
N MET A 196 -2.22 -12.83 1.00
CA MET A 196 -3.55 -12.25 0.78
C MET A 196 -4.17 -12.67 -0.53
N LEU A 197 -3.37 -12.83 -1.61
CA LEU A 197 -3.86 -13.30 -2.90
C LEU A 197 -4.48 -14.71 -2.81
N ALA A 198 -3.99 -15.55 -1.91
CA ALA A 198 -4.61 -16.86 -1.63
C ALA A 198 -5.93 -16.73 -0.86
N THR A 199 -6.06 -15.72 0.00
CA THR A 199 -7.26 -15.50 0.84
C THR A 199 -8.37 -14.76 0.07
N LEU A 200 -8.00 -13.80 -0.79
CA LEU A 200 -8.90 -12.90 -1.50
C LEU A 200 -9.13 -13.33 -2.95
N GLY A 201 -8.70 -14.53 -3.34
CA GLY A 201 -8.70 -15.02 -4.73
C GLY A 201 -10.07 -15.01 -5.42
N ASP A 202 -11.15 -15.10 -4.65
CA ASP A 202 -12.53 -15.09 -5.15
C ASP A 202 -13.07 -13.66 -5.42
N TYR A 203 -12.29 -12.61 -5.16
CA TYR A 203 -12.67 -11.20 -5.32
C TYR A 203 -11.77 -10.52 -6.36
N PRO A 204 -12.13 -10.56 -7.66
CA PRO A 204 -11.26 -10.08 -8.73
C PRO A 204 -10.84 -8.61 -8.60
N ASP A 205 -11.68 -7.74 -8.02
CA ASP A 205 -11.34 -6.34 -7.78
C ASP A 205 -10.31 -6.17 -6.66
N MET A 206 -10.42 -6.94 -5.57
CA MET A 206 -9.39 -7.00 -4.54
C MET A 206 -8.10 -7.63 -5.05
N VAL A 207 -8.18 -8.75 -5.80
CA VAL A 207 -7.01 -9.40 -6.40
C VAL A 207 -6.24 -8.41 -7.28
N GLN A 208 -6.94 -7.61 -8.08
CA GLN A 208 -6.30 -6.59 -8.89
C GLN A 208 -5.54 -5.59 -8.01
N VAL A 209 -6.21 -5.00 -7.01
CA VAL A 209 -5.61 -4.03 -6.07
C VAL A 209 -4.40 -4.63 -5.35
N VAL A 210 -4.57 -5.77 -4.68
CA VAL A 210 -3.50 -6.45 -3.93
C VAL A 210 -2.30 -6.77 -4.82
N THR A 211 -2.53 -7.20 -6.06
CA THR A 211 -1.44 -7.46 -7.01
C THR A 211 -0.67 -6.18 -7.35
N ALA A 212 -1.35 -5.04 -7.47
CA ALA A 212 -0.66 -3.77 -7.73
C ALA A 212 0.17 -3.30 -6.53
N LEU A 213 -0.34 -3.40 -5.30
CA LEU A 213 0.41 -3.01 -4.09
C LEU A 213 1.62 -3.94 -3.90
N ARG A 214 1.42 -5.26 -4.04
CA ARG A 214 2.52 -6.26 -4.06
C ARG A 214 3.62 -5.87 -5.04
N ASN A 215 3.24 -5.56 -6.29
CA ASN A 215 4.20 -5.24 -7.34
C ASN A 215 4.90 -3.90 -7.08
N ALA A 216 4.22 -2.93 -6.50
CA ALA A 216 4.84 -1.67 -6.07
C ALA A 216 5.92 -1.94 -5.02
N SER A 217 5.60 -2.74 -4.00
CA SER A 217 6.57 -3.12 -2.96
C SER A 217 7.78 -3.87 -3.54
N GLU A 218 7.57 -4.95 -4.30
CA GLU A 218 8.67 -5.78 -4.82
C GLU A 218 9.49 -5.08 -5.92
N PHE A 219 8.82 -4.43 -6.88
CA PHE A 219 9.48 -3.97 -8.11
C PHE A 219 9.77 -2.47 -8.14
N ASN A 220 9.25 -1.68 -7.18
CA ASN A 220 9.50 -0.25 -7.10
C ASN A 220 10.14 0.16 -5.76
N HIS A 221 9.50 -0.10 -4.63
CA HIS A 221 9.98 0.36 -3.33
C HIS A 221 11.25 -0.36 -2.90
N LEU A 222 11.26 -1.70 -2.96
CA LEU A 222 12.40 -2.51 -2.53
C LEU A 222 13.70 -2.13 -3.27
N PRO A 223 13.76 -2.04 -4.61
CA PRO A 223 14.97 -1.60 -5.31
C PRO A 223 15.40 -0.18 -4.94
N ALA A 224 14.45 0.72 -4.67
CA ALA A 224 14.75 2.09 -4.25
C ALA A 224 15.39 2.12 -2.85
N PHE A 225 14.86 1.35 -1.88
CA PHE A 225 15.46 1.25 -0.55
C PHE A 225 16.79 0.49 -0.55
N GLN A 226 16.93 -0.56 -1.35
CA GLN A 226 18.21 -1.24 -1.56
C GLN A 226 19.28 -0.28 -2.12
N SER A 227 18.90 0.59 -3.05
CA SER A 227 19.81 1.62 -3.59
C SER A 227 20.15 2.69 -2.55
N CYS A 228 19.20 3.06 -1.69
CA CYS A 228 19.45 4.00 -0.60
C CYS A 228 20.38 3.44 0.50
N ALA A 229 20.30 2.13 0.74
CA ALA A 229 21.10 1.44 1.75
C ALA A 229 22.59 1.27 1.36
N ALA A 230 22.91 1.48 0.08
CA ALA A 230 24.22 1.19 -0.54
C ALA A 230 25.31 2.23 -0.24
#